data_AF-A0A3C1D1Y4-F1
#
_entry.id   AF-A0A3C1D1Y4-F1
#
_cell.length_a   1.000
_cell.length_b   1.000
_cell.length_c   1.000
_cell.angle_alpha   90.00
_cell.angle_beta   90.00
_cell.angle_gamma   90.00
#
_symmetry.space_group_name_H-M   'P 1'
#
loop_
_entity.id
_entity.type
_entity.pdbx_description
1 polymer ?
#
loop_
_entity_poly.entity_id
_entity_poly.type
_entity_poly.pdbx_seq_one_letter_code
_entity_poly.pdbx_strand_id
1 'polypeptide(L)'
;VQLISQGERPAVRSAKVYMISGALDEAAIEAIKHYVVNPVEARIASLDLPETLYMETPEPQPVEVLDGFRELDEAGLAAFISERGLAMDEADIAFCQQYFRDEDRDPTITEIRVIDTYWSDHCRHTTFGTVLDDVTIDDAVVQQAFDRYMEMRHELGRDAKPVCLMDMGTIGAKYLKKTGVMTDVDESEEINA
;
A
#
# COMPACT_ATOMS: atom_id res chain seq x y z
N VAL A 1 -16.26 25.55 20.31
CA VAL A 1 -16.29 24.78 21.58
C VAL A 1 -14.97 24.94 22.36
N GLN A 2 -13.82 24.59 21.79
CA GLN A 2 -12.51 24.74 22.47
C GLN A 2 -12.12 26.21 22.79
N LEU A 3 -12.54 27.16 21.95
CA LEU A 3 -12.34 28.60 22.21
C LEU A 3 -13.17 29.13 23.39
N ILE A 4 -14.21 28.42 23.81
CA ILE A 4 -15.12 28.81 24.91
C ILE A 4 -14.68 28.15 26.23
N SER A 5 -14.07 26.95 26.18
CA SER A 5 -13.64 26.17 27.35
C SER A 5 -12.27 26.56 27.94
N GLN A 6 -11.64 27.64 27.46
CA GLN A 6 -10.37 28.19 28.00
C GLN A 6 -9.25 27.18 28.26
N GLY A 7 -9.09 26.16 27.40
CA GLY A 7 -7.90 25.30 27.40
C GLY A 7 -8.18 23.83 27.14
N GLU A 8 -9.26 23.27 27.68
CA GLU A 8 -9.56 21.85 27.52
C GLU A 8 -10.34 21.57 26.23
N ARG A 9 -9.84 20.61 25.43
CA ARG A 9 -10.51 20.14 24.21
C ARG A 9 -11.54 19.07 24.61
N PRO A 10 -12.86 19.33 24.50
CA PRO A 10 -13.86 18.36 24.91
C PRO A 10 -13.89 17.18 23.92
N ALA A 11 -14.14 15.98 24.45
CA ALA A 11 -14.44 14.82 23.62
C ALA A 11 -15.79 15.01 22.94
N VAL A 12 -15.81 15.01 21.60
CA VAL A 12 -17.03 15.07 20.80
C VAL A 12 -17.13 13.79 19.98
N ARG A 13 -18.27 13.10 20.10
CA ARG A 13 -18.64 11.96 19.26
C ARG A 13 -20.04 12.16 18.74
N SER A 14 -20.32 11.58 17.58
CA SER A 14 -21.64 11.58 16.98
C SER A 14 -22.01 10.16 16.53
N ALA A 15 -23.30 9.92 16.46
CA ALA A 15 -23.89 8.74 15.86
C ALA A 15 -25.04 9.18 14.95
N LYS A 16 -25.32 8.39 13.91
CA LYS A 16 -26.48 8.58 13.05
C LYS A 16 -27.52 7.53 13.40
N VAL A 17 -28.71 7.98 13.82
CA VAL A 17 -29.83 7.10 14.17
C VAL A 17 -30.75 6.99 12.97
N TYR A 18 -31.03 5.76 12.55
CA TYR A 18 -31.98 5.47 11.48
C TYR A 18 -33.30 5.01 12.11
N MET A 19 -34.39 5.71 11.80
CA MET A 19 -35.74 5.30 12.18
C MET A 19 -36.39 4.65 10.96
N ILE A 20 -36.72 3.37 11.08
CA ILE A 20 -37.24 2.55 9.98
C ILE A 20 -38.59 1.97 10.44
N SER A 21 -39.60 2.04 9.57
CA SER A 21 -40.95 1.55 9.85
C SER A 21 -41.50 0.74 8.68
N GLY A 22 -42.36 -0.25 8.98
CA GLY A 22 -42.94 -1.16 7.99
C GLY A 22 -42.97 -2.61 8.48
N ALA A 23 -43.33 -3.54 7.60
CA ALA A 23 -43.17 -4.97 7.85
C ALA A 23 -41.67 -5.32 7.71
N LEU A 24 -40.99 -5.41 8.84
CA LEU A 24 -39.56 -5.68 8.91
C LEU A 24 -39.36 -6.99 9.68
N ASP A 25 -38.81 -7.99 9.01
CA ASP A 25 -38.26 -9.16 9.67
C ASP A 25 -36.77 -8.94 9.99
N GLU A 26 -36.19 -9.89 10.72
CA GLU A 26 -34.79 -9.84 11.15
C GLU A 26 -33.83 -9.80 9.95
N ALA A 27 -34.14 -10.53 8.87
CA ALA A 27 -33.34 -10.55 7.65
C ALA A 27 -33.32 -9.18 6.95
N ALA A 28 -34.47 -8.51 6.86
CA ALA A 28 -34.57 -7.15 6.32
C ALA A 28 -33.79 -6.14 7.16
N ILE A 29 -33.83 -6.27 8.50
CA ILE A 29 -33.06 -5.40 9.39
C ILE A 29 -31.55 -5.59 9.18
N GLU A 30 -31.06 -6.82 9.07
CA GLU A 30 -29.64 -7.09 8.81
C GLU A 30 -29.20 -6.61 7.43
N ALA A 31 -30.03 -6.80 6.40
CA ALA A 31 -29.76 -6.27 5.06
C ALA A 31 -29.64 -4.73 5.07
N ILE A 32 -30.53 -4.05 5.81
CA ILE A 32 -30.45 -2.59 5.95
C ILE A 32 -29.20 -2.17 6.71
N LYS A 33 -28.83 -2.85 7.81
CA LYS A 33 -27.58 -2.56 8.55
C LYS A 33 -26.35 -2.68 7.64
N HIS A 34 -26.24 -3.77 6.88
CA HIS A 34 -25.13 -3.98 5.95
C HIS A 34 -25.08 -2.91 4.84
N TYR A 35 -26.25 -2.44 4.40
CA TYR A 35 -26.33 -1.40 3.36
C TYR A 35 -25.93 -0.02 3.89
N VAL A 36 -26.36 0.35 5.09
CA VAL A 36 -26.17 1.72 5.64
C VAL A 36 -24.90 1.90 6.46
N VAL A 37 -24.26 0.80 6.89
CA VAL A 37 -23.03 0.83 7.69
C VAL A 37 -21.89 0.26 6.88
N ASN A 38 -21.03 1.15 6.38
CA ASN A 38 -19.75 0.76 5.79
C ASN A 38 -18.80 0.34 6.93
N PRO A 39 -18.41 -0.95 7.04
CA PRO A 39 -17.58 -1.44 8.13
C PRO A 39 -16.16 -0.87 8.12
N VAL A 40 -15.72 -0.25 7.02
CA VAL A 40 -14.43 0.46 6.93
C VAL A 40 -14.47 1.79 7.71
N GLU A 41 -15.64 2.43 7.77
CA GLU A 41 -15.77 3.81 8.25
C GLU A 41 -16.61 3.93 9.53
N ALA A 42 -17.56 3.03 9.72
CA ALA A 42 -18.56 3.10 10.77
C ALA A 42 -18.79 1.73 11.41
N ARG A 43 -19.31 1.78 12.63
CA ARG A 43 -19.72 0.58 13.39
C ARG A 43 -21.11 0.80 13.97
N ILE A 44 -21.80 -0.30 14.26
CA ILE A 44 -23.06 -0.25 15.00
C ILE A 44 -22.78 0.27 16.41
N ALA A 45 -23.44 1.36 16.77
CA ALA A 45 -23.40 1.92 18.11
C ALA A 45 -24.55 1.34 18.95
N SER A 46 -24.35 1.26 20.27
CA SER A 46 -25.46 0.98 21.18
C SER A 46 -26.50 2.11 21.09
N LEU A 47 -27.77 1.76 21.31
CA LEU A 47 -28.85 2.74 21.51
C LEU A 47 -28.88 3.29 22.95
N ASP A 48 -28.13 2.68 23.87
CA ASP A 48 -28.03 3.14 25.25
C ASP A 48 -27.27 4.48 25.34
N LEU A 49 -27.63 5.30 26.33
CA LEU A 49 -26.92 6.54 26.61
C LEU A 49 -25.53 6.21 27.17
N PRO A 50 -24.42 6.63 26.51
CA PRO A 50 -23.09 6.33 27.00
C PRO A 50 -22.78 7.13 28.28
N GLU A 51 -22.17 6.48 29.27
CA GLU A 51 -21.72 7.15 30.50
C GLU A 51 -20.60 8.16 30.22
N THR A 52 -19.79 7.93 29.18
CA THR A 52 -18.68 8.80 28.78
C THR A 52 -18.46 8.78 27.27
N LEU A 53 -17.98 9.90 26.73
CA LEU A 53 -17.51 10.03 25.34
C LEU A 53 -16.00 9.79 25.21
N TYR A 54 -15.28 9.59 26.30
CA TYR A 54 -13.87 9.24 26.26
C TYR A 54 -13.73 7.75 25.91
N MET A 55 -12.85 7.44 24.95
CA MET A 55 -12.41 6.06 24.74
C MET A 55 -11.15 5.85 25.56
N GLU A 56 -11.13 4.76 26.32
CA GLU A 56 -9.88 4.24 26.84
C GLU A 56 -8.98 3.89 25.65
N THR A 57 -7.82 4.53 25.60
CA THR A 57 -6.78 4.13 24.65
C THR A 57 -5.97 3.07 25.38
N PRO A 58 -6.01 1.80 24.94
CA PRO A 58 -5.20 0.78 25.59
C PRO A 58 -3.73 1.15 25.48
N GLU A 59 -2.95 0.88 26.53
CA GLU A 59 -1.50 1.01 26.44
C GLU A 59 -0.97 0.04 25.38
N PRO A 60 -0.11 0.50 24.47
CA PRO A 60 0.47 -0.36 23.46
C PRO A 60 1.31 -1.45 24.11
N GLN A 61 1.07 -2.69 23.71
CA GLN A 61 1.89 -3.82 24.13
C GLN A 61 3.31 -3.70 23.57
N PRO A 62 4.32 -4.32 24.21
CA PRO A 62 5.65 -4.44 23.63
C PRO A 62 5.61 -5.05 22.23
N VAL A 63 6.51 -4.61 21.36
CA VAL A 63 6.63 -5.14 20.00
C VAL A 63 7.11 -6.60 20.07
N GLU A 64 6.44 -7.48 19.32
CA GLU A 64 6.81 -8.90 19.19
C GLU A 64 8.21 -9.03 18.58
N VAL A 65 9.08 -9.78 19.26
CA VAL A 65 10.32 -10.32 18.71
C VAL A 65 10.01 -11.69 18.14
N LEU A 66 10.46 -11.96 16.92
CA LEU A 66 10.16 -13.18 16.17
C LEU A 66 11.17 -14.27 16.53
N ASP A 67 11.07 -14.77 17.76
CA ASP A 67 12.00 -15.77 18.30
C ASP A 67 12.09 -17.01 17.39
N GLY A 68 13.32 -17.37 17.01
CA GLY A 68 13.59 -18.53 16.16
C GLY A 68 13.43 -18.27 14.66
N PHE A 69 13.14 -17.03 14.24
CA PHE A 69 13.08 -16.66 12.82
C PHE A 69 14.35 -17.04 12.06
N ARG A 70 15.52 -16.83 12.67
CA ARG A 70 16.82 -17.20 12.08
C ARG A 70 17.00 -18.70 11.88
N GLU A 71 16.23 -19.55 12.55
CA GLU A 71 16.37 -21.01 12.50
C GLU A 71 15.34 -21.68 11.58
N LEU A 72 14.41 -20.92 11.00
CA LEU A 72 13.41 -21.45 10.07
C LEU A 72 14.09 -22.05 8.83
N ASP A 73 13.61 -23.20 8.40
CA ASP A 73 13.94 -23.77 7.10
C ASP A 73 13.05 -23.15 6.00
N GLU A 74 13.25 -23.58 4.76
CA GLU A 74 12.50 -23.09 3.60
C GLU A 74 10.98 -23.24 3.78
N ALA A 75 10.53 -24.37 4.33
CA ALA A 75 9.12 -24.61 4.61
C ALA A 75 8.59 -23.70 5.72
N GLY A 76 9.38 -23.48 6.78
CA GLY A 76 9.08 -22.56 7.86
C GLY A 76 8.97 -21.11 7.39
N LEU A 77 9.84 -20.68 6.48
CA LEU A 77 9.79 -19.34 5.87
C LEU A 77 8.55 -19.15 5.00
N ALA A 78 8.21 -20.15 4.17
CA ALA A 78 6.99 -20.11 3.36
C ALA A 78 5.72 -20.05 4.23
N ALA A 79 5.67 -20.84 5.31
CA ALA A 79 4.58 -20.78 6.29
C ALA A 79 4.51 -19.40 6.96
N PHE A 80 5.66 -18.82 7.32
CA PHE A 80 5.73 -17.49 7.93
C PHE A 80 5.18 -16.39 7.01
N ILE A 81 5.51 -16.42 5.70
CA ILE A 81 4.92 -15.50 4.71
C ILE A 81 3.40 -15.64 4.71
N SER A 82 2.89 -16.86 4.62
CA SER A 82 1.46 -17.14 4.51
C SER A 82 0.69 -16.72 5.77
N GLU A 83 1.16 -17.11 6.95
CA GLU A 83 0.50 -16.83 8.23
C GLU A 83 0.48 -15.34 8.56
N ARG A 84 1.53 -14.61 8.17
CA ARG A 84 1.63 -13.18 8.41
C ARG A 84 1.08 -12.34 7.25
N GLY A 85 0.71 -12.96 6.13
CA GLY A 85 0.21 -12.26 4.94
C GLY A 85 1.22 -11.24 4.41
N LEU A 86 2.48 -11.66 4.27
CA LEU A 86 3.54 -10.82 3.71
C LEU A 86 3.45 -10.80 2.17
N ALA A 87 3.84 -9.68 1.58
CA ALA A 87 3.91 -9.49 0.13
C ALA A 87 5.24 -9.99 -0.47
N MET A 88 6.29 -10.12 0.35
CA MET A 88 7.60 -10.61 -0.07
C MET A 88 7.57 -12.07 -0.56
N ASP A 89 8.48 -12.41 -1.47
CA ASP A 89 8.65 -13.78 -1.95
C ASP A 89 9.63 -14.61 -1.11
N GLU A 90 9.83 -15.88 -1.50
CA GLU A 90 10.74 -16.80 -0.81
C GLU A 90 12.21 -16.33 -0.82
N ALA A 91 12.64 -15.66 -1.91
CA ALA A 91 14.01 -15.16 -2.02
C ALA A 91 14.21 -13.93 -1.12
N ASP A 92 13.23 -13.03 -1.10
CA ASP A 92 13.23 -11.84 -0.25
C ASP A 92 13.27 -12.22 1.24
N ILE A 93 12.42 -13.16 1.68
CA ILE A 93 12.42 -13.55 3.10
C ILE A 93 13.69 -14.32 3.48
N ALA A 94 14.23 -15.15 2.60
CA ALA A 94 15.49 -15.85 2.84
C ALA A 94 16.66 -14.86 2.95
N PHE A 95 16.68 -13.83 2.10
CA PHE A 95 17.66 -12.75 2.20
C PHE A 95 17.52 -11.99 3.53
N CYS A 96 16.29 -11.67 3.91
CA CYS A 96 15.98 -11.03 5.19
C CYS A 96 16.45 -11.88 6.37
N GLN A 97 16.17 -13.19 6.36
CA GLN A 97 16.65 -14.14 7.35
C GLN A 97 18.17 -14.17 7.44
N GLN A 98 18.87 -14.15 6.31
CA GLN A 98 20.33 -14.12 6.30
C GLN A 98 20.87 -12.83 6.94
N TYR A 99 20.27 -11.68 6.64
CA TYR A 99 20.64 -10.42 7.29
C TYR A 99 20.52 -10.50 8.82
N PHE A 100 19.41 -11.02 9.33
CA PHE A 100 19.23 -11.17 10.79
C PHE A 100 20.13 -12.24 11.41
N ARG A 101 20.51 -13.29 10.66
CA ARG A 101 21.58 -14.22 11.06
C ARG A 101 22.91 -13.52 11.24
N ASP A 102 23.29 -12.65 10.30
CA ASP A 102 24.55 -11.92 10.33
C ASP A 102 24.60 -10.89 11.47
N GLU A 103 23.46 -10.27 11.80
CA GLU A 103 23.30 -9.34 12.93
C GLU A 103 23.21 -10.06 14.30
N ASP A 104 23.23 -11.40 14.31
CA ASP A 104 23.09 -12.27 15.49
C ASP A 104 21.90 -11.92 16.39
N ARG A 105 20.76 -11.57 15.79
CA ARG A 105 19.51 -11.30 16.52
C ARG A 105 18.28 -11.64 15.70
N ASP A 106 17.21 -12.00 16.39
CA ASP A 106 15.91 -12.15 15.73
C ASP A 106 15.27 -10.76 15.46
N PRO A 107 14.52 -10.62 14.35
CA PRO A 107 13.83 -9.39 14.03
C PRO A 107 12.60 -9.16 14.91
N THR A 108 12.20 -7.90 15.04
CA THR A 108 10.85 -7.54 15.47
C THR A 108 9.86 -7.66 14.32
N ILE A 109 8.58 -7.85 14.65
CA ILE A 109 7.52 -7.81 13.63
C ILE A 109 7.48 -6.48 12.88
N THR A 110 7.81 -5.37 13.55
CA THR A 110 7.86 -4.04 12.93
C THR A 110 8.93 -3.98 11.83
N GLU A 111 10.13 -4.52 12.08
CA GLU A 111 11.20 -4.55 11.07
C GLU A 111 10.80 -5.37 9.84
N ILE A 112 10.21 -6.55 10.05
CA ILE A 112 9.71 -7.37 8.93
C ILE A 112 8.64 -6.64 8.14
N ARG A 113 7.67 -5.98 8.81
CA ARG A 113 6.59 -5.24 8.14
C ARG A 113 7.08 -4.04 7.34
N VAL A 114 8.10 -3.35 7.85
CA VAL A 114 8.74 -2.25 7.12
C VAL A 114 9.38 -2.78 5.84
N ILE A 115 10.21 -3.83 5.95
CA ILE A 115 10.86 -4.45 4.80
C ILE A 115 9.81 -4.94 3.78
N ASP A 116 8.80 -5.68 4.25
CA ASP A 116 7.70 -6.19 3.44
C ASP A 116 7.00 -5.09 2.62
N THR A 117 6.72 -3.96 3.26
CA THR A 117 6.06 -2.83 2.61
C THR A 117 6.93 -2.26 1.49
N TYR A 118 8.21 -1.98 1.79
CA TYR A 118 9.12 -1.37 0.81
C TYR A 118 9.54 -2.32 -0.31
N TRP A 119 9.55 -3.63 -0.05
CA TRP A 119 9.97 -4.64 -1.02
C TRP A 119 8.80 -5.20 -1.82
N SER A 120 7.57 -4.86 -1.45
CA SER A 120 6.39 -5.14 -2.26
C SER A 120 6.54 -4.61 -3.69
N ASP A 121 5.93 -5.32 -4.64
CA ASP A 121 5.93 -4.93 -6.07
C ASP A 121 5.40 -3.50 -6.27
N HIS A 122 4.44 -3.06 -5.46
CA HIS A 122 3.90 -1.70 -5.54
C HIS A 122 4.97 -0.64 -5.25
N CYS A 123 5.81 -0.84 -4.24
CA CYS A 123 6.85 0.13 -3.87
C CYS A 123 8.08 0.02 -4.78
N ARG A 124 8.50 -1.20 -5.12
CA ARG A 124 9.70 -1.46 -5.93
C ARG A 124 9.44 -1.38 -7.44
N HIS A 125 8.17 -1.38 -7.84
CA HIS A 125 7.74 -1.38 -9.23
C HIS A 125 8.39 -2.51 -10.06
N THR A 126 8.58 -3.70 -9.47
CA THR A 126 9.29 -4.79 -10.13
C THR A 126 8.63 -5.22 -11.43
N THR A 127 7.30 -5.35 -11.45
CA THR A 127 6.51 -5.63 -12.65
C THR A 127 6.73 -4.58 -13.73
N PHE A 128 6.75 -3.29 -13.34
CA PHE A 128 6.98 -2.20 -14.27
C PHE A 128 8.43 -2.11 -14.75
N GLY A 129 9.37 -2.59 -13.95
CA GLY A 129 10.80 -2.68 -14.26
C GLY A 129 11.17 -3.89 -15.12
N THR A 130 10.27 -4.87 -15.28
CA THR A 130 10.49 -6.06 -16.12
C THR A 130 10.90 -5.67 -17.53
N VAL A 131 12.01 -6.24 -17.99
CA VAL A 131 12.52 -6.02 -19.34
C VAL A 131 11.64 -6.76 -20.35
N LEU A 132 11.21 -6.05 -21.38
CA LEU A 132 10.46 -6.60 -22.50
C LEU A 132 11.43 -6.97 -23.62
N ASP A 133 11.70 -8.27 -23.76
CA ASP A 133 12.62 -8.79 -24.79
C ASP A 133 11.96 -8.91 -26.17
N ASP A 134 10.69 -9.33 -26.23
CA ASP A 134 9.89 -9.46 -27.46
C ASP A 134 8.55 -8.75 -27.28
N VAL A 135 8.16 -7.96 -28.28
CA VAL A 135 6.91 -7.19 -28.28
C VAL A 135 6.19 -7.44 -29.60
N THR A 136 5.09 -8.19 -29.53
CA THR A 136 4.18 -8.41 -30.65
C THR A 136 2.90 -7.60 -30.43
N ILE A 137 2.50 -6.79 -31.40
CA ILE A 137 1.32 -5.91 -31.32
C ILE A 137 0.43 -6.16 -32.54
N ASP A 138 -0.81 -6.62 -32.29
CA ASP A 138 -1.77 -6.93 -33.35
C ASP A 138 -2.60 -5.71 -33.79
N ASP A 139 -2.78 -4.73 -32.90
CA ASP A 139 -3.58 -3.54 -33.18
C ASP A 139 -2.72 -2.43 -33.81
N ALA A 140 -3.13 -1.95 -35.00
CA ALA A 140 -2.38 -0.96 -35.75
C ALA A 140 -2.27 0.41 -35.05
N VAL A 141 -3.25 0.79 -34.22
CA VAL A 141 -3.23 2.05 -33.45
C VAL A 141 -2.24 1.91 -32.30
N VAL A 142 -2.23 0.76 -31.62
CA VAL A 142 -1.26 0.46 -30.56
C VAL A 142 0.16 0.39 -31.12
N GLN A 143 0.35 -0.20 -32.31
CA GLN A 143 1.67 -0.24 -32.96
C GLN A 143 2.19 1.17 -33.24
N GLN A 144 1.37 2.05 -33.79
CA GLN A 144 1.76 3.45 -34.04
C GLN A 144 2.14 4.20 -32.75
N ALA A 145 1.42 3.95 -31.65
CA ALA A 145 1.75 4.52 -30.35
C ALA A 145 3.09 4.00 -29.82
N PHE A 146 3.35 2.70 -29.99
CA PHE A 146 4.61 2.07 -29.60
C PHE A 146 5.80 2.58 -30.44
N ASP A 147 5.63 2.70 -31.76
CA ASP A 147 6.66 3.24 -32.65
C ASP A 147 7.03 4.67 -32.26
N ARG A 148 6.03 5.50 -31.95
CA ARG A 148 6.25 6.87 -31.43
C ARG A 148 7.01 6.87 -30.10
N TYR A 149 6.71 5.93 -29.21
CA TYR A 149 7.47 5.75 -27.97
C TYR A 149 8.95 5.42 -28.27
N MET A 150 9.22 4.51 -29.20
CA MET A 150 10.58 4.14 -29.61
C MET A 150 11.34 5.32 -30.24
N GLU A 151 10.67 6.14 -31.06
CA GLU A 151 11.24 7.38 -31.60
C GLU A 151 11.62 8.37 -30.49
N MET A 152 10.72 8.60 -29.52
CA MET A 152 11.01 9.49 -28.39
C MET A 152 12.22 9.01 -27.59
N ARG A 153 12.36 7.69 -27.40
CA ARG A 153 13.52 7.11 -26.73
C ARG A 153 14.81 7.37 -27.47
N HIS A 154 14.81 7.17 -28.79
CA HIS A 154 15.97 7.42 -29.63
C HIS A 154 16.37 8.90 -29.55
N GLU A 155 15.40 9.80 -29.65
CA GLU A 155 15.66 11.24 -29.54
C GLU A 155 16.22 11.62 -28.16
N LEU A 156 15.76 10.97 -27.10
CA LEU A 156 16.25 11.15 -25.73
C LEU A 156 17.59 10.44 -25.46
N GLY A 157 18.18 9.73 -26.43
CA GLY A 157 19.43 8.99 -26.27
C GLY A 157 19.31 7.79 -25.32
N ARG A 158 18.15 7.13 -25.29
CA ARG A 158 17.81 6.04 -24.36
C ARG A 158 17.85 4.65 -24.99
N ASP A 159 18.51 4.50 -26.13
CA ASP A 159 18.59 3.23 -26.88
C ASP A 159 19.26 2.12 -26.08
N ALA A 160 20.27 2.47 -25.26
CA ALA A 160 20.98 1.49 -24.43
C ALA A 160 20.22 1.08 -23.15
N LYS A 161 19.11 1.76 -22.81
CA LYS A 161 18.28 1.39 -21.65
C LYS A 161 17.35 0.25 -22.04
N PRO A 162 16.95 -0.63 -21.11
CA PRO A 162 15.96 -1.65 -21.42
C PRO A 162 14.59 -1.04 -21.75
N VAL A 163 13.79 -1.74 -22.55
CA VAL A 163 12.36 -1.46 -22.74
C VAL A 163 11.60 -2.07 -21.57
N CYS A 164 10.85 -1.25 -20.84
CA CYS A 164 9.99 -1.69 -19.74
C CYS A 164 8.81 -0.74 -19.56
N LEU A 165 7.79 -1.17 -18.83
CA LEU A 165 6.59 -0.34 -18.61
C LEU A 165 6.90 0.94 -17.82
N MET A 166 7.89 0.91 -16.92
CA MET A 166 8.37 2.10 -16.21
C MET A 166 8.98 3.14 -17.17
N ASP A 167 9.75 2.69 -18.16
CA ASP A 167 10.31 3.60 -19.16
C ASP A 167 9.20 4.21 -20.03
N MET A 168 8.23 3.41 -20.46
CA MET A 168 7.04 3.88 -21.18
C MET A 168 6.24 4.90 -20.37
N GLY A 169 5.97 4.61 -19.10
CA GLY A 169 5.19 5.48 -18.21
C GLY A 169 5.86 6.83 -17.94
N THR A 170 7.20 6.88 -17.99
CA THR A 170 7.97 8.09 -17.66
C THR A 170 8.53 8.82 -18.87
N ILE A 171 8.40 8.28 -20.08
CA ILE A 171 8.99 8.84 -21.30
C ILE A 171 8.44 10.23 -21.63
N GLY A 172 7.14 10.45 -21.39
CA GLY A 172 6.44 11.69 -21.72
C GLY A 172 7.00 12.88 -20.93
N ALA A 173 7.14 12.72 -19.61
CA ALA A 173 7.74 13.75 -18.75
C ALA A 173 9.17 14.10 -19.17
N LYS A 174 9.98 13.07 -19.50
CA LYS A 174 11.37 13.25 -19.97
C LYS A 174 11.43 14.00 -21.31
N TYR A 175 10.53 13.67 -22.23
CA TYR A 175 10.43 14.33 -23.53
C TYR A 175 9.99 15.80 -23.41
N LEU A 176 8.95 16.07 -22.61
CA LEU A 176 8.45 17.43 -22.35
C LEU A 176 9.49 18.31 -21.65
N LYS A 177 10.30 17.72 -20.75
CA LYS A 177 11.44 18.41 -20.15
C LYS A 177 12.51 18.76 -21.19
N LYS A 178 12.91 17.80 -22.05
CA LYS A 178 13.92 18.04 -23.11
C LYS A 178 13.47 19.12 -24.09
N THR A 179 12.19 19.18 -24.42
CA THR A 179 11.61 20.15 -25.36
C THR A 179 11.30 21.50 -24.72
N GLY A 180 11.58 21.69 -23.43
CA GLY A 180 11.39 22.96 -22.73
C GLY A 180 9.92 23.32 -22.44
N VAL A 181 9.01 22.34 -22.55
CA VAL A 181 7.58 22.53 -22.26
C VAL A 181 7.30 22.43 -20.76
N MET A 182 8.00 21.53 -20.06
CA MET A 182 7.84 21.31 -18.62
C MET A 182 8.88 22.14 -17.85
N THR A 183 8.49 23.35 -17.42
CA THR A 183 9.40 24.34 -16.79
C THR A 183 9.33 24.37 -15.27
N ASP A 184 8.19 23.99 -14.68
CA ASP A 184 7.95 24.02 -13.23
C ASP A 184 7.95 22.60 -12.67
N VAL A 185 9.13 21.97 -12.63
CA VAL A 185 9.32 20.61 -12.13
C VAL A 185 10.03 20.66 -10.80
N ASP A 186 9.43 20.07 -9.77
CA ASP A 186 10.11 19.81 -8.51
C ASP A 186 10.82 18.45 -8.60
N GLU A 187 12.11 18.43 -8.28
CA GLU A 187 12.96 17.26 -8.42
C GLU A 187 13.40 16.77 -7.04
N SER A 188 13.11 15.51 -6.75
CA SER A 188 13.56 14.82 -5.54
C SER A 188 14.57 13.75 -5.90
N GLU A 189 15.51 13.49 -4.98
CA GLU A 189 16.39 12.32 -5.02
C GLU A 189 15.69 11.04 -4.55
N GLU A 190 14.46 11.15 -4.01
CA GLU A 190 13.66 10.01 -3.56
C GLU A 190 13.20 9.16 -4.76
N ILE A 191 13.49 7.86 -4.68
CA ILE A 191 13.27 6.88 -5.75
C ILE A 191 12.06 5.98 -5.43
N ASN A 192 11.43 6.19 -4.28
CA ASN A 192 10.28 5.43 -3.82
C ASN A 192 8.98 6.04 -4.38
N ALA A 193 7.95 5.21 -4.51
CA ALA A 193 6.60 5.62 -4.92
C ALA A 193 6.03 6.73 -4.02
#